data_AF-A0A9P7B520-F1
#
_entry.id   AF-A0A9P7B520-F1
#
_cell.length_a   1.000
_cell.length_b   1.000
_cell.length_c   1.000
_cell.angle_alpha   90.00
_cell.angle_beta   90.00
_cell.angle_gamma   90.00
#
_symmetry.space_group_name_H-M   'P 1'
#
loop_
_entity.id
_entity.type
_entity.pdbx_description
1 polymer ?
#
loop_
_entity_poly.entity_id
_entity_poly.type
_entity_poly.pdbx_seq_one_letter_code
_entity_poly.pdbx_strand_id
1 'polypeptide(L)'
;MGAFYDEIPNETLIDWIKAQKMFWVATAPLDGQGTVNVSPKGAPSSIPNFLLTRDLRYECFEIVSKNAVWYQDMTGSGNETISHLREPGNGRLTISAFPYSTRPYIISLTSTLGTVFNAFEGPPRIVRLFGRGKVFERDSPEYNELLPVGDHRRLPGSRAIIWLDVDRVGTSCGYSVPFFDYVKDRDRLKDHFADKEDVDRAYLDEHACEDCTLAPATEKGGMRAYWELKNSESVDGLPGLGIAGFPPKEGAIRKARKGVKVAYGQAAKSSAGGWMQEVKRTLGTEWRFELGLVAGAAVGVWLGARGWESFVPR
;
A
#
# COMPACT_ATOMS: atom_id res chain seq x y z
N MET A 1 -6.93 25.62 -14.90
CA MET A 1 -5.74 25.70 -14.01
C MET A 1 -5.94 24.70 -12.89
N GLY A 2 -4.91 23.99 -12.44
CA GLY A 2 -5.04 23.08 -11.30
C GLY A 2 -5.23 23.84 -9.99
N ALA A 3 -5.91 23.25 -9.00
CA ALA A 3 -6.02 23.81 -7.65
C ALA A 3 -5.05 23.10 -6.71
N PHE A 4 -4.43 23.86 -5.81
CA PHE A 4 -3.50 23.36 -4.81
C PHE A 4 -4.03 23.62 -3.40
N TYR A 5 -3.77 22.67 -2.51
CA TYR A 5 -4.18 22.68 -1.11
C TYR A 5 -3.00 22.21 -0.25
N ASP A 6 -2.95 22.61 1.02
CA ASP A 6 -1.91 22.16 1.96
C ASP A 6 -2.21 20.78 2.56
N GLU A 7 -3.46 20.33 2.44
CA GLU A 7 -3.97 19.03 2.92
C GLU A 7 -5.06 18.50 1.98
N ILE A 8 -5.51 17.25 2.16
CA ILE A 8 -6.68 16.72 1.42
C ILE A 8 -7.93 17.52 1.84
N PRO A 9 -8.55 18.29 0.93
CA PRO A 9 -9.44 19.40 1.30
C PRO A 9 -10.82 18.99 1.82
N ASN A 10 -11.32 17.80 1.49
CA ASN A 10 -12.66 17.36 1.89
C ASN A 10 -12.83 15.83 1.77
N GLU A 11 -13.84 15.32 2.46
CA GLU A 11 -14.22 13.89 2.45
C GLU A 11 -14.56 13.39 1.06
N THR A 12 -15.20 14.20 0.21
CA THR A 12 -15.51 13.81 -1.17
C THR A 12 -14.25 13.50 -1.99
N LEU A 13 -13.12 14.18 -1.71
CA LEU A 13 -11.85 13.86 -2.35
C LEU A 13 -11.23 12.60 -1.75
N ILE A 14 -11.38 12.37 -0.44
CA ILE A 14 -10.95 11.14 0.23
C ILE A 14 -11.67 9.94 -0.38
N ASP A 15 -13.00 9.97 -0.44
CA ASP A 15 -13.84 8.95 -1.08
C ASP A 15 -13.44 8.70 -2.53
N TRP A 16 -13.14 9.78 -3.25
CA TRP A 16 -12.70 9.69 -4.63
C TRP A 16 -11.32 9.02 -4.74
N ILE A 17 -10.33 9.38 -3.90
CA ILE A 17 -9.00 8.75 -3.91
C ILE A 17 -9.14 7.26 -3.57
N LYS A 18 -9.93 6.97 -2.55
CA LYS A 18 -10.24 5.62 -2.07
C LYS A 18 -10.92 4.79 -3.18
N ALA A 19 -11.82 5.35 -3.98
CA ALA A 19 -12.47 4.60 -5.07
C ALA A 19 -11.50 4.05 -6.16
N GLN A 20 -10.27 4.58 -6.26
CA GLN A 20 -9.35 4.24 -7.34
C GLN A 20 -8.72 2.85 -7.20
N LYS A 21 -8.65 2.12 -8.32
CA LYS A 21 -8.07 0.77 -8.40
C LYS A 21 -6.56 0.74 -8.59
N MET A 22 -6.00 1.87 -8.97
CA MET A 22 -4.61 2.02 -9.31
C MET A 22 -4.17 3.45 -9.02
N PHE A 23 -2.96 3.58 -8.52
CA PHE A 23 -2.29 4.86 -8.31
C PHE A 23 -0.85 4.77 -8.82
N TRP A 24 -0.23 5.92 -9.03
CA TRP A 24 1.13 6.04 -9.54
C TRP A 24 1.99 6.62 -8.45
N VAL A 25 3.16 6.03 -8.29
CA VAL A 25 4.18 6.47 -7.34
C VAL A 25 5.32 7.05 -8.16
N ALA A 26 5.67 8.31 -7.91
CA ALA A 26 6.81 8.95 -8.53
C ALA A 26 7.85 9.35 -7.48
N THR A 27 9.10 8.97 -7.72
CA THR A 27 10.27 9.32 -6.91
C THR A 27 11.47 9.60 -7.82
N ALA A 28 12.46 10.33 -7.33
CA ALA A 28 13.68 10.61 -8.08
C ALA A 28 14.86 10.75 -7.12
N PRO A 29 16.06 10.26 -7.48
CA PRO A 29 17.25 10.45 -6.66
C PRO A 29 17.64 11.95 -6.61
N LEU A 30 18.53 12.31 -5.69
CA LEU A 30 19.06 13.68 -5.59
C LEU A 30 20.07 13.98 -6.69
N ASP A 31 20.79 12.95 -7.16
CA ASP A 31 21.67 13.09 -8.31
C ASP A 31 20.85 13.46 -9.56
N GLY A 32 21.19 14.60 -10.17
CA GLY A 32 20.58 15.06 -11.42
C GLY A 32 20.87 14.18 -12.63
N GLN A 33 21.82 13.24 -12.54
CA GLN A 33 22.07 12.20 -13.55
C GLN A 33 21.31 10.90 -13.27
N GLY A 34 20.67 10.78 -12.09
CA GLY A 34 19.92 9.58 -11.72
C GLY A 34 18.56 9.48 -12.42
N THR A 35 17.94 8.31 -12.29
CA THR A 35 16.74 7.96 -13.05
C THR A 35 15.46 8.28 -12.25
N VAL A 36 14.57 9.08 -12.83
CA VAL A 36 13.22 9.28 -12.27
C VAL A 36 12.42 7.99 -12.40
N ASN A 37 11.85 7.53 -11.29
CA ASN A 37 10.98 6.36 -11.27
C ASN A 37 9.50 6.79 -11.24
N VAL A 38 8.68 6.14 -12.06
CA VAL A 38 7.22 6.26 -12.05
C VAL A 38 6.62 4.86 -12.14
N SER A 39 6.01 4.40 -11.05
CA SER A 39 5.50 3.02 -10.93
C SER A 39 3.99 3.01 -10.72
N PRO A 40 3.19 2.36 -11.58
CA PRO A 40 1.81 2.06 -11.28
C PRO A 40 1.73 0.99 -10.18
N LYS A 41 0.83 1.18 -9.23
CA LYS A 41 0.53 0.26 -8.14
C LYS A 41 -0.95 -0.08 -8.22
N GLY A 42 -1.26 -1.37 -8.30
CA GLY A 42 -2.63 -1.84 -8.14
C GLY A 42 -3.03 -1.81 -6.67
N ALA A 43 -4.32 -1.78 -6.40
CA ALA A 43 -4.89 -2.07 -5.08
C ALA A 43 -5.59 -3.44 -5.13
N PRO A 44 -4.84 -4.56 -5.03
CA PRO A 44 -5.45 -5.88 -4.99
C PRO A 44 -6.33 -5.98 -3.74
N SER A 45 -7.43 -6.72 -3.84
CA SER A 45 -8.22 -7.13 -2.68
C SER A 45 -8.03 -8.63 -2.43
N SER A 46 -7.87 -9.01 -1.18
CA SER A 46 -7.97 -10.39 -0.71
C SER A 46 -9.41 -10.91 -0.72
N ILE A 47 -10.39 -10.00 -0.79
CA ILE A 47 -11.82 -10.31 -0.80
C ILE A 47 -12.29 -10.53 -2.25
N PRO A 48 -12.97 -11.66 -2.55
CA PRO A 48 -13.57 -11.90 -3.86
C PRO A 48 -14.52 -10.77 -4.28
N ASN A 49 -14.45 -10.34 -5.54
CA ASN A 49 -15.20 -9.20 -6.07
C ASN A 49 -16.72 -9.22 -5.79
N PHE A 50 -17.33 -10.39 -5.60
CA PHE A 50 -18.77 -10.54 -5.34
C PHE A 50 -19.18 -10.30 -3.87
N LEU A 51 -18.23 -10.32 -2.93
CA LEU A 51 -18.44 -10.00 -1.52
C LEU A 51 -18.07 -8.54 -1.18
N LEU A 52 -17.59 -7.78 -2.17
CA LEU A 52 -17.23 -6.38 -2.00
C LEU A 52 -18.51 -5.52 -1.87
N THR A 53 -18.92 -5.25 -0.62
CA THR A 53 -19.65 -4.02 -0.32
C THR A 53 -18.72 -2.83 -0.57
N ARG A 54 -19.28 -1.66 -0.91
CA ARG A 54 -18.56 -0.48 -1.45
C ARG A 54 -17.33 0.01 -0.67
N ASP A 55 -17.12 -0.46 0.56
CA ASP A 55 -16.19 0.13 1.53
C ASP A 55 -14.92 -0.68 1.81
N LEU A 56 -14.75 -1.90 1.28
CA LEU A 56 -13.65 -2.81 1.68
C LEU A 56 -12.45 -2.91 0.70
N ARG A 57 -12.17 -1.88 -0.10
CA ARG A 57 -11.09 -1.93 -1.13
C ARG A 57 -9.71 -1.44 -0.67
N TYR A 58 -9.37 -1.55 0.62
CA TYR A 58 -8.21 -0.84 1.20
C TYR A 58 -7.21 -1.75 1.91
N GLU A 59 -6.73 -2.77 1.21
CA GLU A 59 -5.58 -3.52 1.71
C GLU A 59 -4.28 -2.80 1.33
N CYS A 60 -4.16 -2.33 0.10
CA CYS A 60 -2.90 -1.79 -0.43
C CYS A 60 -2.67 -0.29 -0.15
N PHE A 61 -3.69 0.52 0.12
CA PHE A 61 -3.57 1.98 0.28
C PHE A 61 -4.55 2.51 1.33
N GLU A 62 -4.08 3.37 2.24
CA GLU A 62 -4.89 3.95 3.31
C GLU A 62 -4.66 5.45 3.45
N ILE A 63 -5.72 6.18 3.83
CA ILE A 63 -5.66 7.59 4.20
C ILE A 63 -5.82 7.67 5.71
N VAL A 64 -4.70 7.93 6.41
CA VAL A 64 -4.68 8.01 7.88
C VAL A 64 -5.26 9.34 8.37
N SER A 65 -5.02 10.41 7.61
CA SER A 65 -5.61 11.72 7.81
C SER A 65 -5.49 12.56 6.55
N LYS A 66 -5.95 13.81 6.60
CA LYS A 66 -5.80 14.76 5.49
C LYS A 66 -4.34 15.06 5.13
N ASN A 67 -3.38 14.77 6.01
CA ASN A 67 -1.96 14.99 5.81
C ASN A 67 -1.12 13.70 5.84
N ALA A 68 -1.75 12.53 5.93
CA ALA A 68 -1.03 11.29 6.09
C ALA A 68 -1.69 10.17 5.30
N VAL A 69 -0.92 9.54 4.41
CA VAL A 69 -1.36 8.35 3.68
C VAL A 69 -0.25 7.30 3.70
N TRP A 70 -0.59 6.04 3.52
CA TRP A 70 0.40 4.99 3.31
C TRP A 70 -0.07 3.98 2.27
N TYR A 71 0.88 3.23 1.71
CA TYR A 71 0.56 2.08 0.86
C TYR A 71 1.51 0.90 1.11
N GLN A 72 1.03 -0.33 0.86
CA GLN A 72 1.87 -1.53 0.87
C GLN A 72 2.71 -1.56 -0.39
N ASP A 73 4.03 -1.41 -0.25
CA ASP A 73 4.94 -1.67 -1.35
C ASP A 73 5.15 -3.18 -1.47
N MET A 74 4.52 -3.73 -2.50
CA MET A 74 4.59 -5.13 -2.85
C MET A 74 5.97 -5.48 -3.43
N THR A 75 6.42 -6.71 -3.18
CA THR A 75 7.66 -7.22 -3.74
C THR A 75 7.58 -7.25 -5.26
N GLY A 76 8.69 -6.91 -5.90
CA GLY A 76 8.88 -6.94 -7.33
C GLY A 76 10.36 -6.94 -7.67
N SER A 77 10.71 -6.87 -8.95
CA SER A 77 12.11 -6.84 -9.36
C SER A 77 12.82 -5.50 -9.11
N GLY A 78 12.06 -4.40 -8.98
CA GLY A 78 12.58 -3.07 -8.68
C GLY A 78 12.26 -2.63 -7.25
N ASN A 79 13.01 -1.67 -6.73
CA ASN A 79 12.94 -1.12 -5.36
C ASN A 79 13.22 0.39 -5.31
N GLU A 80 13.08 1.08 -6.44
CA GLU A 80 13.53 2.45 -6.68
C GLU A 80 12.90 3.43 -5.68
N THR A 81 11.60 3.26 -5.36
CA THR A 81 10.94 4.09 -4.34
C THR A 81 11.61 3.97 -2.98
N ILE A 82 11.93 2.75 -2.53
CA ILE A 82 12.62 2.54 -1.25
C ILE A 82 14.00 3.20 -1.30
N SER A 83 14.75 2.98 -2.37
CA SER A 83 16.10 3.54 -2.51
C SER A 83 16.12 5.06 -2.54
N HIS A 84 15.23 5.70 -3.30
CA HIS A 84 15.13 7.16 -3.36
C HIS A 84 14.68 7.76 -2.02
N LEU A 85 13.79 7.09 -1.27
CA LEU A 85 13.35 7.57 0.04
C LEU A 85 14.43 7.44 1.11
N ARG A 86 15.31 6.44 0.98
CA ARG A 86 16.43 6.20 1.90
C ARG A 86 17.65 7.05 1.62
N GLU A 87 17.75 7.60 0.42
CA GLU A 87 18.80 8.55 0.09
C GLU A 87 18.77 9.73 1.09
N PRO A 88 19.89 10.02 1.79
CA PRO A 88 19.89 10.97 2.89
C PRO A 88 19.51 12.38 2.40
N GLY A 89 18.50 12.98 3.03
CA GLY A 89 17.99 14.30 2.65
C GLY A 89 17.01 14.31 1.47
N ASN A 90 16.67 13.16 0.87
CA ASN A 90 15.74 13.09 -0.25
C ASN A 90 14.28 13.01 0.22
N GLY A 91 13.76 11.80 0.48
CA GLY A 91 12.38 11.60 0.91
C GLY A 91 11.30 12.13 -0.04
N ARG A 92 11.61 12.61 -1.24
CA ARG A 92 10.59 13.19 -2.14
C ARG A 92 9.71 12.10 -2.71
N LEU A 93 8.41 12.24 -2.51
CA LEU A 93 7.41 11.29 -2.99
C LEU A 93 6.19 12.02 -3.53
N THR A 94 5.72 11.57 -4.69
CA THR A 94 4.41 11.95 -5.22
C THR A 94 3.58 10.71 -5.43
N ILE A 95 2.36 10.69 -4.90
CA ILE A 95 1.34 9.69 -5.21
C ILE A 95 0.29 10.36 -6.07
N SER A 96 0.00 9.79 -7.24
CA SER A 96 -1.03 10.31 -8.13
C SER A 96 -2.11 9.28 -8.39
N ALA A 97 -3.35 9.69 -8.16
CA ALA A 97 -4.54 8.89 -8.46
C ALA A 97 -5.23 9.44 -9.69
N PHE A 98 -5.69 8.53 -10.56
CA PHE A 98 -6.48 8.81 -11.76
C PHE A 98 -7.86 8.21 -11.58
N PRO A 99 -8.92 8.75 -12.22
CA PRO A 99 -10.26 8.22 -12.05
C PRO A 99 -10.34 6.79 -12.60
N TYR A 100 -11.29 6.00 -12.09
CA TYR A 100 -11.45 4.61 -12.46
C TYR A 100 -12.90 4.16 -12.30
N SER A 101 -13.43 3.46 -13.30
CA SER A 101 -14.84 3.04 -13.37
C SER A 101 -15.06 1.67 -12.76
N THR A 102 -16.11 1.54 -11.93
CA THR A 102 -16.77 0.26 -11.66
C THR A 102 -18.28 0.47 -11.60
N ARG A 103 -18.98 0.44 -12.74
CA ARG A 103 -20.40 0.04 -12.75
C ARG A 103 -20.50 -1.44 -13.10
N PRO A 104 -21.09 -2.28 -12.22
CA PRO A 104 -21.57 -3.58 -12.65
C PRO A 104 -22.79 -3.37 -13.57
N TYR A 105 -22.75 -3.96 -14.76
CA TYR A 105 -23.92 -4.11 -15.61
C TYR A 105 -24.96 -4.95 -14.85
N ILE A 106 -26.06 -4.33 -14.37
CA ILE A 106 -27.35 -5.02 -14.32
C ILE A 106 -28.02 -4.71 -15.66
N ILE A 107 -28.08 -5.73 -16.51
CA ILE A 107 -28.83 -5.71 -17.76
C ILE A 107 -30.30 -5.47 -17.40
N SER A 108 -30.78 -4.23 -17.54
CA SER A 108 -32.20 -3.96 -17.71
C SER A 108 -32.47 -3.97 -19.21
N LEU A 109 -33.06 -5.07 -19.68
CA LEU A 109 -33.57 -5.23 -21.04
C LEU A 109 -34.79 -4.32 -21.25
N THR A 110 -34.60 -3.01 -21.41
CA THR A 110 -35.53 -2.15 -22.16
C THR A 110 -34.89 -0.80 -22.47
N SER A 111 -34.77 -0.54 -23.78
CA SER A 111 -34.83 0.76 -24.46
C SER A 111 -33.76 1.84 -24.22
N THR A 112 -33.00 2.06 -25.31
CA THR A 112 -32.79 3.36 -25.99
C THR A 112 -31.86 4.42 -25.36
N LEU A 113 -30.74 4.64 -26.07
CA LEU A 113 -29.87 5.83 -26.08
C LEU A 113 -29.21 6.22 -24.74
N GLY A 114 -27.94 5.83 -24.57
CA GLY A 114 -27.05 6.31 -23.51
C GLY A 114 -25.69 6.73 -24.06
N THR A 115 -25.50 8.04 -24.25
CA THR A 115 -24.23 8.70 -24.55
C THR A 115 -23.29 8.61 -23.35
N VAL A 116 -22.02 8.21 -23.56
CA VAL A 116 -21.06 7.88 -22.49
C VAL A 116 -19.79 8.75 -22.62
N PHE A 117 -19.59 9.88 -21.92
CA PHE A 117 -18.32 10.67 -22.02
C PHE A 117 -17.86 11.40 -20.71
N ASN A 118 -16.53 11.35 -20.42
CA ASN A 118 -15.75 11.06 -19.17
C ASN A 118 -15.76 12.07 -17.98
N ALA A 119 -15.24 11.84 -16.75
CA ALA A 119 -14.38 10.83 -16.08
C ALA A 119 -14.77 9.39 -16.33
N PHE A 120 -13.92 8.41 -16.04
CA PHE A 120 -14.24 7.01 -16.33
C PHE A 120 -15.65 6.60 -15.86
N GLU A 121 -16.14 7.22 -14.77
CA GLU A 121 -17.43 7.96 -14.70
C GLU A 121 -17.27 9.17 -13.76
N GLY A 122 -18.06 10.23 -13.93
CA GLY A 122 -18.02 11.46 -13.10
C GLY A 122 -17.23 12.62 -13.74
N PRO A 123 -16.83 13.68 -13.01
CA PRO A 123 -16.01 14.76 -13.57
C PRO A 123 -14.53 14.34 -13.65
N PRO A 124 -13.83 14.53 -14.79
CA PRO A 124 -12.46 14.09 -14.95
C PRO A 124 -11.56 14.83 -13.96
N ARG A 125 -10.74 14.05 -13.25
CA ARG A 125 -9.97 14.52 -12.09
C ARG A 125 -8.68 13.73 -11.95
N ILE A 126 -7.58 14.43 -11.79
CA ILE A 126 -6.27 13.88 -11.42
C ILE A 126 -5.92 14.50 -10.08
N VAL A 127 -5.54 13.67 -9.12
CA VAL A 127 -5.04 14.10 -7.81
C VAL A 127 -3.58 13.73 -7.70
N ARG A 128 -2.78 14.63 -7.12
CA ARG A 128 -1.39 14.42 -6.74
C ARG A 128 -1.23 14.78 -5.28
N LEU A 129 -0.77 13.82 -4.48
CA LEU A 129 -0.34 14.00 -3.11
C LEU A 129 1.17 14.14 -3.15
N PHE A 130 1.68 15.31 -2.80
CA PHE A 130 3.10 15.60 -2.69
C PHE A 130 3.51 15.59 -1.21
N GLY A 131 4.73 15.18 -0.95
CA GLY A 131 5.29 15.32 0.38
C GLY A 131 6.54 14.50 0.62
N ARG A 132 6.74 14.14 1.90
CA ARG A 132 7.91 13.41 2.38
C ARG A 132 7.55 11.98 2.72
N GLY A 133 8.18 11.05 2.02
CA GLY A 133 7.99 9.62 2.22
C GLY A 133 8.92 9.03 3.28
N LYS A 134 8.46 7.97 3.94
CA LYS A 134 9.25 7.12 4.85
C LYS A 134 9.02 5.65 4.47
N VAL A 135 10.00 4.81 4.80
CA VAL A 135 9.96 3.37 4.54
C VAL A 135 9.92 2.64 5.88
N PHE A 136 8.89 1.84 6.09
CA PHE A 136 8.79 0.89 7.19
C PHE A 136 8.88 -0.51 6.59
N GLU A 137 9.98 -1.22 6.81
CA GLU A 137 10.18 -2.55 6.23
C GLU A 137 9.36 -3.61 6.95
N ARG A 138 9.06 -4.72 6.26
CA ARG A 138 8.44 -5.88 6.88
C ARG A 138 9.19 -6.26 8.16
N ASP A 139 8.41 -6.55 9.20
CA ASP A 139 8.86 -6.91 10.55
C ASP A 139 9.51 -5.77 11.36
N SER A 140 9.58 -4.54 10.83
CA SER A 140 9.94 -3.39 11.66
C SER A 140 8.80 -3.09 12.66
N PRO A 141 9.11 -2.52 13.84
CA PRO A 141 8.07 -2.14 14.80
C PRO A 141 6.98 -1.24 14.18
N GLU A 142 7.39 -0.30 13.33
CA GLU A 142 6.49 0.64 12.64
C GLU A 142 5.59 -0.06 11.62
N TYR A 143 6.12 -1.06 10.90
CA TYR A 143 5.33 -1.87 9.98
C TYR A 143 4.27 -2.67 10.75
N ASN A 144 4.68 -3.34 11.82
CA ASN A 144 3.81 -4.20 12.63
C ASN A 144 2.74 -3.42 13.41
N GLU A 145 2.95 -2.12 13.67
CA GLU A 145 1.91 -1.26 14.25
C GLU A 145 0.80 -0.93 13.25
N LEU A 146 1.13 -0.81 11.96
CA LEU A 146 0.16 -0.51 10.90
C LEU A 146 -0.52 -1.78 10.35
N LEU A 147 0.27 -2.86 10.18
CA LEU A 147 -0.14 -4.17 9.70
C LEU A 147 0.43 -5.26 10.61
N PRO A 148 -0.23 -5.55 11.74
CA PRO A 148 0.19 -6.60 12.68
C PRO A 148 0.31 -7.97 12.02
N VAL A 149 1.12 -8.85 12.63
CA VAL A 149 1.22 -10.25 12.19
C VAL A 149 -0.16 -10.91 12.25
N GLY A 150 -0.58 -11.52 11.14
CA GLY A 150 -1.91 -12.12 10.99
C GLY A 150 -3.02 -11.16 10.55
N ASP A 151 -2.73 -9.87 10.34
CA ASP A 151 -3.69 -8.94 9.75
C ASP A 151 -4.04 -9.38 8.32
N HIS A 152 -5.33 -9.62 8.07
CA HIS A 152 -5.87 -10.05 6.78
C HIS A 152 -5.60 -9.05 5.65
N ARG A 153 -5.37 -7.77 5.99
CA ARG A 153 -5.04 -6.73 5.01
C ARG A 153 -3.63 -6.90 4.43
N ARG A 154 -2.73 -7.63 5.10
CA ARG A 154 -1.36 -7.82 4.64
C ARG A 154 -1.33 -8.74 3.42
N LEU A 155 -1.00 -8.18 2.27
CA LEU A 155 -0.97 -8.90 1.01
C LEU A 155 0.29 -9.78 0.90
N PRO A 156 0.19 -10.98 0.28
CA PRO A 156 1.35 -11.82 -0.01
C PRO A 156 2.41 -11.06 -0.80
N GLY A 157 3.64 -11.09 -0.32
CA GLY A 157 4.74 -10.35 -0.89
C GLY A 157 4.85 -8.89 -0.45
N SER A 158 4.04 -8.40 0.50
CA SER A 158 4.30 -7.08 1.09
C SER A 158 5.70 -7.04 1.72
N ARG A 159 6.53 -6.09 1.27
CA ARG A 159 7.93 -5.95 1.73
C ARG A 159 8.18 -4.70 2.57
N ALA A 160 7.34 -3.69 2.41
CA ALA A 160 7.43 -2.46 3.18
C ALA A 160 6.08 -1.72 3.13
N ILE A 161 5.84 -0.88 4.12
CA ILE A 161 4.86 0.20 4.05
C ILE A 161 5.61 1.47 3.66
N ILE A 162 5.08 2.16 2.66
CA ILE A 162 5.56 3.48 2.26
C ILE A 162 4.58 4.51 2.82
N TRP A 163 5.03 5.21 3.84
CA TRP A 163 4.31 6.30 4.46
C TRP A 163 4.58 7.60 3.69
N LEU A 164 3.59 8.48 3.57
CA LEU A 164 3.72 9.82 3.00
C LEU A 164 3.10 10.84 3.95
N ASP A 165 3.94 11.74 4.46
CA ASP A 165 3.50 13.00 5.08
C ASP A 165 3.15 13.97 3.94
N VAL A 166 1.85 14.21 3.71
CA VAL A 166 1.33 15.08 2.64
C VAL A 166 1.47 16.54 3.05
N ASP A 167 2.25 17.29 2.25
CA ASP A 167 2.45 18.74 2.42
C ASP A 167 1.73 19.58 1.36
N ARG A 168 1.29 18.94 0.27
CA ARG A 168 0.55 19.60 -0.80
C ARG A 168 -0.30 18.61 -1.59
N VAL A 169 -1.52 19.02 -1.92
CA VAL A 169 -2.43 18.30 -2.80
C VAL A 169 -2.69 19.12 -4.06
N GLY A 170 -2.39 18.56 -5.22
CA GLY A 170 -2.69 19.17 -6.51
C GLY A 170 -3.84 18.46 -7.22
N THR A 171 -4.85 19.20 -7.65
CA THR A 171 -5.98 18.69 -8.43
C THR A 171 -5.99 19.28 -9.84
N SER A 172 -6.38 18.48 -10.84
CA SER A 172 -6.51 18.96 -12.23
C SER A 172 -7.60 18.19 -12.98
N CYS A 173 -8.17 18.80 -14.01
CA CYS A 173 -9.37 18.31 -14.70
C CYS A 173 -9.14 17.15 -15.69
N GLY A 174 -7.91 16.81 -16.07
CA GLY A 174 -7.62 15.58 -16.83
C GLY A 174 -8.44 15.35 -18.11
N TYR A 175 -8.92 16.40 -18.79
CA TYR A 175 -9.84 16.29 -19.93
C TYR A 175 -9.32 15.48 -21.13
N SER A 176 -8.00 15.30 -21.24
CA SER A 176 -7.36 14.52 -22.29
C SER A 176 -7.17 13.03 -21.96
N VAL A 177 -7.51 12.59 -20.74
CA VAL A 177 -7.32 11.20 -20.31
C VAL A 177 -8.44 10.33 -20.92
N PRO A 178 -8.10 9.30 -21.72
CA PRO A 178 -9.08 8.44 -22.40
C PRO A 178 -9.85 7.56 -21.42
N PHE A 179 -10.90 6.90 -21.88
CA PHE A 179 -11.65 5.89 -21.12
C PHE A 179 -11.00 4.50 -21.12
N PHE A 180 -11.31 3.70 -20.09
CA PHE A 180 -10.86 2.34 -19.85
C PHE A 180 -11.89 1.65 -18.94
N ASP A 181 -12.15 0.38 -19.23
CA ASP A 181 -12.98 -0.49 -18.41
C ASP A 181 -12.15 -1.41 -17.51
N TYR A 182 -12.64 -1.63 -16.30
CA TYR A 182 -12.09 -2.67 -15.43
C TYR A 182 -12.55 -4.04 -15.84
N VAL A 183 -11.57 -4.88 -16.10
CA VAL A 183 -11.80 -6.31 -16.30
C VAL A 183 -11.59 -7.04 -14.98
N LYS A 184 -10.35 -7.05 -14.46
CA LYS A 184 -9.97 -7.69 -13.20
C LYS A 184 -8.54 -7.32 -12.78
N ASP A 185 -8.18 -7.69 -11.55
CA ASP A 185 -6.79 -7.62 -11.07
C ASP A 185 -5.93 -8.72 -11.71
N ARG A 186 -4.61 -8.53 -11.63
CA ARG A 186 -3.62 -9.54 -12.06
C ARG A 186 -3.14 -10.33 -10.83
N ASP A 187 -3.37 -11.63 -10.84
CA ASP A 187 -3.07 -12.50 -9.69
C ASP A 187 -1.60 -12.93 -9.64
N ARG A 188 -0.91 -12.95 -10.78
CA ARG A 188 0.46 -13.49 -10.92
C ARG A 188 1.47 -12.97 -9.89
N LEU A 189 1.38 -11.69 -9.50
CA LEU A 189 2.30 -11.12 -8.50
C LEU A 189 2.02 -11.74 -7.12
N LYS A 190 0.74 -11.77 -6.74
CA LYS A 190 0.25 -12.33 -5.48
C LYS A 190 0.61 -13.81 -5.40
N ASP A 191 0.29 -14.57 -6.44
CA ASP A 191 0.55 -16.02 -6.48
C ASP A 191 2.06 -16.30 -6.36
N HIS A 192 2.88 -15.59 -7.13
CA HIS A 192 4.32 -15.78 -7.11
C HIS A 192 4.96 -15.54 -5.75
N PHE A 193 4.49 -14.52 -5.01
CA PHE A 193 5.02 -14.24 -3.68
C PHE A 193 4.33 -15.02 -2.56
N ALA A 194 3.11 -15.52 -2.77
CA ALA A 194 2.51 -16.52 -1.90
C ALA A 194 3.37 -17.79 -1.90
N ASP A 195 3.75 -18.32 -3.07
CA ASP A 195 4.62 -19.49 -3.17
C ASP A 195 5.94 -19.33 -2.40
N LYS A 196 6.51 -18.11 -2.37
CA LYS A 196 7.73 -17.81 -1.61
C LYS A 196 7.50 -17.73 -0.11
N GLU A 197 6.38 -17.15 0.30
CA GLU A 197 5.98 -17.14 1.70
C GLU A 197 5.63 -18.55 2.19
N ASP A 198 5.19 -19.45 1.33
CA ASP A 198 4.96 -20.87 1.66
C ASP A 198 6.28 -21.57 2.00
N VAL A 199 7.34 -21.28 1.23
CA VAL A 199 8.71 -21.74 1.55
C VAL A 199 9.17 -21.17 2.89
N ASP A 200 8.94 -19.88 3.14
CA ASP A 200 9.29 -19.26 4.42
C ASP A 200 8.56 -19.94 5.58
N ARG A 201 7.25 -20.23 5.45
CA ARG A 201 6.47 -20.91 6.50
C ARG A 201 6.94 -22.34 6.73
N ALA A 202 7.20 -23.11 5.67
CA ALA A 202 7.71 -24.48 5.80
C ALA A 202 9.04 -24.52 6.55
N TYR A 203 9.94 -23.57 6.26
CA TYR A 203 11.21 -23.43 6.99
C TYR A 203 10.97 -23.14 8.48
N LEU A 204 10.06 -22.20 8.79
CA LEU A 204 9.77 -21.80 10.17
C LEU A 204 9.14 -22.93 10.98
N ASP A 205 8.23 -23.70 10.39
CA ASP A 205 7.58 -24.86 11.01
C ASP A 205 8.60 -25.95 11.34
N GLU A 206 9.59 -26.19 10.47
CA GLU A 206 10.65 -27.18 10.69
C GLU A 206 11.65 -26.75 11.78
N HIS A 207 11.96 -25.44 11.86
CA HIS A 207 13.01 -24.91 12.74
C HIS A 207 12.48 -24.31 14.04
N ALA A 208 11.15 -24.33 14.27
CA ALA A 208 10.47 -23.83 15.46
C ALA A 208 10.91 -22.40 15.87
N CYS A 209 11.11 -21.50 14.89
CA CYS A 209 11.39 -20.10 15.23
C CYS A 209 10.08 -19.35 15.52
N GLU A 210 9.76 -19.17 16.80
CA GLU A 210 8.54 -18.49 17.24
C GLU A 210 8.54 -16.98 16.93
N ASP A 211 9.72 -16.35 16.91
CA ASP A 211 9.87 -14.90 16.69
C ASP A 211 10.23 -14.51 15.24
N CYS A 212 10.36 -15.49 14.34
CA CYS A 212 10.73 -15.24 12.95
C CYS A 212 9.48 -15.28 12.06
N THR A 213 9.36 -14.33 11.14
CA THR A 213 8.29 -14.29 10.12
C THR A 213 8.81 -14.56 8.70
N LEU A 214 10.13 -14.81 8.57
CA LEU A 214 10.85 -14.96 7.31
C LEU A 214 11.98 -15.99 7.46
N ALA A 215 12.15 -16.86 6.47
CA ALA A 215 13.31 -17.72 6.38
C ALA A 215 14.60 -16.90 6.13
N PRO A 216 15.78 -17.40 6.56
CA PRO A 216 17.05 -16.75 6.25
C PRO A 216 17.31 -16.73 4.75
N ALA A 217 18.15 -15.80 4.28
CA ALA A 217 18.45 -15.67 2.86
C ALA A 217 19.21 -16.88 2.25
N THR A 218 19.71 -17.78 3.09
CA THR A 218 20.27 -19.08 2.67
C THR A 218 19.19 -20.05 2.18
N GLU A 219 17.94 -19.87 2.60
CA GLU A 219 16.81 -20.70 2.18
C GLU A 219 16.39 -20.33 0.75
N LYS A 220 16.70 -21.21 -0.20
CA LYS A 220 16.50 -20.91 -1.61
C LYS A 220 15.02 -20.92 -1.93
N GLY A 221 14.54 -19.80 -2.47
CA GLY A 221 13.14 -19.67 -2.87
C GLY A 221 12.31 -18.82 -1.92
N GLY A 222 12.77 -18.65 -0.67
CA GLY A 222 12.14 -17.77 0.31
C GLY A 222 12.19 -16.28 -0.04
N MET A 223 11.51 -15.45 0.77
CA MET A 223 11.37 -14.02 0.51
C MET A 223 12.71 -13.27 0.66
N ARG A 224 13.45 -13.51 1.75
CA ARG A 224 14.74 -12.85 1.98
C ARG A 224 15.76 -13.16 0.89
N ALA A 225 15.83 -14.41 0.43
CA ALA A 225 16.68 -14.81 -0.68
C ALA A 225 16.33 -14.05 -1.97
N TYR A 226 15.04 -13.82 -2.24
CA TYR A 226 14.62 -13.02 -3.38
C TYR A 226 14.98 -11.53 -3.22
N TRP A 227 14.75 -10.96 -2.03
CA TRP A 227 15.07 -9.55 -1.78
C TRP A 227 16.56 -9.27 -1.82
N GLU A 228 17.41 -10.12 -1.27
CA GLU A 228 18.87 -10.00 -1.38
C GLU A 228 19.32 -9.95 -2.85
N LEU A 229 18.66 -10.75 -3.70
CA LEU A 229 18.95 -10.85 -5.13
C LEU A 229 18.40 -9.68 -5.98
N LYS A 230 17.30 -9.06 -5.56
CA LYS A 230 16.52 -8.13 -6.41
C LYS A 230 16.28 -6.75 -5.84
N ASN A 231 16.32 -6.61 -4.53
CA ASN A 231 15.84 -5.42 -3.84
C ASN A 231 16.88 -4.85 -2.87
N SER A 232 18.12 -5.31 -2.95
CA SER A 232 19.27 -4.77 -2.24
C SER A 232 19.73 -3.44 -2.85
N GLU A 233 19.60 -3.21 -4.16
CA GLU A 233 20.03 -1.98 -4.83
C GLU A 233 19.04 -1.52 -5.92
N SER A 234 19.01 -0.22 -6.21
CA SER A 234 18.24 0.35 -7.34
C SER A 234 18.99 0.23 -8.66
N VAL A 235 18.33 0.59 -9.77
CA VAL A 235 18.97 0.67 -11.09
C VAL A 235 20.14 1.67 -11.13
N ASP A 236 20.11 2.68 -10.26
CA ASP A 236 21.16 3.69 -10.10
C ASP A 236 22.16 3.31 -8.98
N GLY A 237 22.14 2.06 -8.49
CA GLY A 237 23.06 1.57 -7.47
C GLY A 237 22.82 2.13 -6.06
N LEU A 238 21.68 2.78 -5.81
CA LEU A 238 21.34 3.27 -4.47
C LEU A 238 20.93 2.10 -3.57
N PRO A 239 21.26 2.14 -2.26
CA PRO A 239 20.83 1.12 -1.31
C PRO A 239 19.31 0.92 -1.31
N GLY A 240 18.86 -0.32 -1.27
CA GLY A 240 17.46 -0.73 -1.28
C GLY A 240 16.94 -1.14 0.09
N LEU A 241 16.33 -2.33 0.15
CA LEU A 241 15.87 -2.96 1.39
C LEU A 241 17.05 -3.27 2.32
N GLY A 242 16.89 -2.97 3.59
CA GLY A 242 17.86 -3.19 4.66
C GLY A 242 17.86 -4.67 5.06
N ILE A 243 16.67 -5.27 5.15
CA ILE A 243 16.49 -6.71 5.37
C ILE A 243 17.11 -7.57 4.26
N ALA A 244 17.31 -7.01 3.07
CA ALA A 244 18.00 -7.66 1.95
C ALA A 244 19.53 -7.61 2.07
N GLY A 245 20.07 -6.75 2.95
CA GLY A 245 21.49 -6.42 3.02
C GLY A 245 21.94 -5.52 1.86
N PHE A 246 22.67 -4.44 2.19
CA PHE A 246 23.39 -3.63 1.21
C PHE A 246 24.83 -3.38 1.68
N PRO A 247 25.85 -3.53 0.81
CA PRO A 247 25.75 -4.05 -0.56
C PRO A 247 25.32 -5.53 -0.55
N PRO A 248 24.60 -6.00 -1.60
CA PRO A 248 24.22 -7.41 -1.70
C PRO A 248 25.46 -8.32 -1.74
N LYS A 249 25.33 -9.55 -1.24
CA LYS A 249 26.42 -10.54 -1.29
C LYS A 249 26.87 -10.83 -2.72
N GLU A 250 28.15 -11.18 -2.86
CA GLU A 250 28.74 -11.56 -4.15
C GLU A 250 27.98 -12.74 -4.76
N GLY A 251 27.56 -12.60 -6.03
CA GLY A 251 26.74 -13.58 -6.73
C GLY A 251 25.22 -13.42 -6.54
N ALA A 252 24.76 -12.58 -5.60
CA ALA A 252 23.34 -12.24 -5.46
C ALA A 252 22.87 -11.20 -6.50
N ILE A 253 23.76 -10.52 -7.22
CA ILE A 253 23.35 -9.51 -8.21
C ILE A 253 23.15 -10.15 -9.60
N ARG A 254 21.99 -9.94 -10.22
CA ARG A 254 21.80 -10.24 -11.66
C ARG A 254 22.40 -9.09 -12.47
N LYS A 255 23.62 -9.22 -13.03
CA LYS A 255 24.36 -8.24 -13.88
C LYS A 255 23.56 -6.95 -14.17
N ALA A 256 23.53 -6.00 -13.23
CA ALA A 256 23.01 -4.67 -13.46
C ALA A 256 24.01 -3.86 -14.30
N ARG A 257 23.54 -2.81 -14.99
CA ARG A 257 24.36 -2.00 -15.94
C ARG A 257 25.63 -1.47 -15.24
N LYS A 258 26.80 -1.80 -15.79
CA LYS A 258 28.08 -1.20 -15.39
C LYS A 258 28.02 0.32 -15.57
N GLY A 259 28.27 1.10 -14.51
CA GLY A 259 28.59 2.53 -14.67
C GLY A 259 28.19 3.50 -13.58
N VAL A 260 27.34 3.13 -12.61
CA VAL A 260 26.86 4.10 -11.61
C VAL A 260 27.77 4.11 -10.37
N LYS A 261 28.32 5.27 -10.02
CA LYS A 261 29.14 5.46 -8.81
C LYS A 261 28.22 5.81 -7.64
N VAL A 262 28.25 4.97 -6.61
CA VAL A 262 27.47 5.15 -5.38
C VAL A 262 28.19 6.15 -4.45
N ALA A 263 27.52 7.23 -4.07
CA ALA A 263 27.94 8.07 -2.94
C ALA A 263 26.91 7.88 -1.82
N TYR A 264 27.32 7.34 -0.67
CA TYR A 264 26.45 7.28 0.51
C TYR A 264 27.21 7.72 1.76
N GLY A 265 26.61 8.64 2.50
CA GLY A 265 27.02 9.13 3.81
C GLY A 265 26.13 8.55 4.92
N GLN A 266 26.70 8.44 6.12
CA GLN A 266 26.13 7.75 7.28
C GLN A 266 24.67 8.11 7.59
N ALA A 267 23.91 7.10 8.01
CA ALA A 267 22.49 7.17 8.35
C ALA A 267 22.15 8.36 9.25
N ALA A 268 21.26 9.24 8.78
CA ALA A 268 20.66 10.27 9.62
C ALA A 268 19.68 9.61 10.60
N LYS A 269 19.86 9.86 11.90
CA LYS A 269 18.90 9.48 12.94
C LYS A 269 17.58 10.23 12.68
N SER A 270 16.51 9.50 12.36
CA SER A 270 15.17 10.07 12.20
C SER A 270 14.55 10.41 13.56
N SER A 271 13.96 11.60 13.68
CA SER A 271 13.15 12.00 14.83
C SER A 271 11.80 11.26 14.82
N ALA A 272 11.72 10.19 15.60
CA ALA A 272 10.49 9.45 15.86
C ALA A 272 9.57 10.28 16.78
N GLY A 273 8.31 10.51 16.39
CA GLY A 273 7.35 11.12 17.31
C GLY A 273 5.99 11.50 16.69
N GLY A 274 5.99 12.31 15.64
CA GLY A 274 4.74 12.90 15.12
C GLY A 274 3.78 11.89 14.47
N TRP A 275 4.30 11.01 13.62
CA TRP A 275 3.49 10.02 12.89
C TRP A 275 2.84 8.99 13.84
N MET A 276 3.48 8.69 14.97
CA MET A 276 3.01 7.74 15.98
C MET A 276 1.72 8.20 16.66
N GLN A 277 1.58 9.51 16.89
CA GLN A 277 0.35 10.09 17.46
C GLN A 277 -0.80 10.03 16.46
N GLU A 278 -0.52 10.27 15.17
CA GLU A 278 -1.51 10.21 14.09
C GLU A 278 -2.06 8.79 13.91
N VAL A 279 -1.19 7.77 13.92
CA VAL A 279 -1.57 6.35 13.83
C VAL A 279 -2.43 5.92 15.00
N LYS A 280 -2.04 6.24 16.24
CA LYS A 280 -2.82 5.89 17.44
C LYS A 280 -4.19 6.56 17.47
N ARG A 281 -4.30 7.78 16.93
CA ARG A 281 -5.59 8.49 16.83
C ARG A 281 -6.52 7.81 15.82
N THR A 282 -6.01 7.37 14.67
CA THR A 282 -6.82 6.79 13.58
C THR A 282 -7.14 5.31 13.80
N LEU A 283 -6.17 4.49 14.22
CA LEU A 283 -6.43 3.07 14.52
C LEU A 283 -7.24 2.90 15.81
N GLY A 284 -7.08 3.79 16.79
CA GLY A 284 -7.82 3.74 18.06
C GLY A 284 -9.32 4.03 17.92
N THR A 285 -9.75 4.72 16.86
CA THR A 285 -11.17 5.03 16.59
C THR A 285 -11.86 3.91 15.81
N GLU A 286 -11.21 3.31 14.81
CA GLU A 286 -11.81 2.23 14.01
C GLU A 286 -11.93 0.91 14.80
N TRP A 287 -10.90 0.54 15.57
CA TRP A 287 -10.94 -0.69 16.39
C TRP A 287 -12.01 -0.67 17.49
N ARG A 288 -12.28 0.50 18.07
CA ARG A 288 -13.35 0.67 19.06
C ARG A 288 -14.74 0.54 18.44
N PHE A 289 -14.88 0.92 17.17
CA PHE A 289 -16.15 0.82 16.44
C PHE A 289 -16.43 -0.62 16.01
N GLU A 290 -15.43 -1.31 15.46
CA GLU A 290 -15.49 -2.74 15.07
C GLU A 290 -15.73 -3.66 16.27
N LEU A 291 -14.98 -3.52 17.37
CA LEU A 291 -15.23 -4.28 18.60
C LEU A 291 -16.61 -3.97 19.21
N GLY A 292 -17.07 -2.72 19.12
CA GLY A 292 -18.40 -2.31 19.57
C GLY A 292 -19.52 -2.95 18.73
N LEU A 293 -19.34 -3.05 17.42
CA LEU A 293 -20.27 -3.69 16.48
C LEU A 293 -20.30 -5.21 16.65
N VAL A 294 -19.15 -5.86 16.77
CA VAL A 294 -19.05 -7.31 16.99
C VAL A 294 -19.60 -7.69 18.36
N ALA A 295 -19.26 -6.94 19.41
CA ALA A 295 -19.84 -7.16 20.75
C ALA A 295 -21.34 -6.87 20.78
N GLY A 296 -21.80 -5.80 20.11
CA GLY A 296 -23.22 -5.45 20.00
C GLY A 296 -24.04 -6.50 19.23
N ALA A 297 -23.50 -7.05 18.15
CA ALA A 297 -24.12 -8.13 17.39
C ALA A 297 -24.14 -9.44 18.19
N ALA A 298 -23.05 -9.78 18.89
CA ALA A 298 -23.00 -10.97 19.74
C ALA A 298 -23.99 -10.87 20.91
N VAL A 299 -24.12 -9.70 21.55
CA VAL A 299 -25.12 -9.46 22.61
C VAL A 299 -26.54 -9.46 22.05
N GLY A 300 -26.78 -8.88 20.87
CA GLY A 300 -28.09 -8.89 20.22
C GLY A 300 -28.56 -10.29 19.83
N VAL A 301 -27.66 -11.14 19.32
CA VAL A 301 -27.95 -12.55 19.03
C VAL A 301 -28.16 -13.35 20.32
N TRP A 302 -27.38 -13.08 21.37
CA TRP A 302 -27.52 -13.75 22.67
C TRP A 302 -28.84 -13.40 23.38
N LEU A 303 -29.27 -12.13 23.33
CA LEU A 303 -30.56 -11.70 23.87
C LEU A 303 -31.73 -12.19 23.02
N GLY A 304 -31.60 -12.21 21.69
CA GLY A 304 -32.61 -12.75 20.77
C GLY A 304 -32.84 -14.25 20.94
N ALA A 305 -31.79 -15.01 21.27
CA ALA A 305 -31.87 -16.46 21.48
C ALA A 305 -32.43 -16.86 22.87
N ARG A 306 -32.51 -15.93 23.84
CA ARG A 306 -32.95 -16.23 25.22
C ARG A 306 -34.38 -15.83 25.56
N GLY A 307 -35.15 -15.27 24.64
CA GLY A 307 -36.56 -14.95 24.87
C GLY A 307 -36.73 -13.75 25.82
N TRP A 308 -37.55 -12.79 25.40
CA TRP A 308 -37.74 -11.49 26.05
C TRP A 308 -38.60 -11.52 27.33
N GLU A 309 -38.77 -12.66 28.00
CA GLU A 309 -39.81 -12.82 29.05
C GLU A 309 -39.34 -12.68 30.51
N SER A 310 -38.11 -12.27 30.81
CA SER A 310 -37.63 -12.24 32.21
C SER A 310 -37.17 -10.88 32.77
N PHE A 311 -37.44 -9.77 32.10
CA PHE A 311 -37.09 -8.42 32.61
C PHE A 311 -38.30 -7.49 32.76
N VAL A 312 -39.26 -7.86 33.62
CA VAL A 312 -40.16 -6.89 34.28
C VAL A 312 -40.38 -7.38 35.72
N PRO A 313 -39.87 -6.67 36.76
CA PRO A 313 -40.27 -6.97 38.13
C PRO A 313 -41.71 -6.48 38.35
N ARG A 314 -42.54 -7.31 39.00
CA ARG A 314 -43.84 -6.86 39.54
C ARG A 314 -43.64 -5.95 40.74
#